data_AF-A0A2A2QP51-F1
#
_entry.id   AF-A0A2A2QP51-F1
#
_cell.length_a   1.000
_cell.length_b   1.000
_cell.length_c   1.000
_cell.angle_alpha   90.00
_cell.angle_beta   90.00
_cell.angle_gamma   90.00
#
_symmetry.space_group_name_H-M   'P 1'
#
loop_
_entity.id
_entity.type
_entity.pdbx_description
1 polymer ?
#
loop_
_entity_poly.entity_id
_entity_poly.type
_entity_poly.pdbx_seq_one_letter_code
_entity_poly.pdbx_strand_id
1 'polypeptide(L)'
;MLRLSISLLGFFIALTSTLPAADSAPLPDGLYAEFTTPRGVFTVELQYTRAPLTCASFVGRAEGTLAARPDGRPFFTGLRWYRVVPGFVIQSGDPTKTTGTEPDTDAGHPLPFPDEFAPGLRHDAAGILSMANGGPDTNSSEFFLTLAPVNRLNYLHAVFGRTVRGLDVLAQIQQGDDLAIAIVRVGSAAQAFKADAAAFATLSAAAKKFSAPASPGPAAAFDDPQNLLPPTPARARAFNFKLANVERATGVKIRARLFAKSPAAAEDAAPGQFMRALARQLGTEKSGAVLAYFADEKDWRLWLGDDSTTAFLGRSALPPDLADGAALHDAKDIYFAAAQAEADAMFARQQKSAPPDQQPPPAQYLKLQTDALLDALISKLAPR
;
A
#
# COMPACT_ATOMS: atom_id res chain seq x y z
N MET A 1 -42.46 -66.50 -33.84
CA MET A 1 -42.43 -65.14 -34.41
C MET A 1 -42.14 -64.16 -33.27
N LEU A 2 -40.88 -63.99 -32.89
CA LEU A 2 -39.98 -62.85 -33.19
C LEU A 2 -40.48 -61.45 -32.73
N ARG A 3 -40.03 -61.08 -31.51
CA ARG A 3 -39.61 -59.79 -30.91
C ARG A 3 -40.12 -58.45 -31.48
N LEU A 4 -40.51 -57.53 -30.58
CA LEU A 4 -39.74 -56.29 -30.34
C LEU A 4 -40.15 -55.60 -29.02
N SER A 5 -39.23 -55.49 -28.06
CA SER A 5 -39.31 -54.60 -26.90
C SER A 5 -38.32 -53.45 -27.13
N ILE A 6 -38.79 -52.21 -27.01
CA ILE A 6 -38.00 -50.99 -27.17
C ILE A 6 -37.41 -50.63 -25.80
N SER A 7 -36.09 -50.71 -25.66
CA SER A 7 -35.36 -50.14 -24.51
C SER A 7 -34.80 -48.78 -24.92
N LEU A 8 -35.24 -47.73 -24.23
CA LEU A 8 -34.70 -46.37 -24.34
C LEU A 8 -33.41 -46.29 -23.50
N LEU A 9 -32.25 -46.17 -24.15
CA LEU A 9 -30.96 -46.00 -23.47
C LEU A 9 -30.70 -44.49 -23.29
N GLY A 10 -30.81 -43.99 -22.06
CA GLY A 10 -30.43 -42.63 -21.70
C GLY A 10 -28.91 -42.50 -21.60
N PHE A 11 -28.32 -41.62 -22.41
CA PHE A 11 -26.90 -41.33 -22.42
C PHE A 11 -26.61 -40.19 -21.41
N PHE A 12 -26.06 -40.52 -20.24
CA PHE A 12 -25.55 -39.53 -19.29
C PHE A 12 -24.14 -39.10 -19.75
N ILE A 13 -24.02 -37.91 -20.32
CA ILE A 13 -22.71 -37.27 -20.56
C ILE A 13 -22.28 -36.64 -19.24
N ALA A 14 -21.39 -37.32 -18.51
CA ALA A 14 -20.70 -36.72 -17.37
C ALA A 14 -19.63 -35.75 -17.90
N LEU A 15 -19.97 -34.45 -17.88
CA LEU A 15 -19.02 -33.38 -18.15
C LEU A 15 -18.07 -33.28 -16.95
N THR A 16 -16.92 -33.94 -17.03
CA THR A 16 -15.84 -33.77 -16.04
C THR A 16 -15.13 -32.45 -16.34
N SER A 17 -15.48 -31.40 -15.59
CA SER A 17 -14.74 -30.14 -15.61
C SER A 17 -13.38 -30.37 -14.93
N THR A 18 -12.35 -30.65 -15.72
CA THR A 18 -10.97 -30.62 -15.23
C THR A 18 -10.59 -29.16 -15.00
N LEU A 19 -10.49 -28.76 -13.72
CA LEU A 19 -9.83 -27.52 -13.34
C LEU A 19 -8.37 -27.58 -13.86
N PRO A 20 -7.82 -26.48 -14.42
CA PRO A 20 -6.43 -26.46 -14.85
C PRO A 20 -5.52 -26.76 -13.65
N ALA A 21 -4.58 -27.69 -13.84
CA ALA A 21 -3.62 -28.06 -12.81
C ALA A 21 -2.81 -26.82 -12.39
N ALA A 22 -2.82 -26.52 -11.09
CA ALA A 22 -1.96 -25.50 -10.51
C ALA A 22 -0.50 -25.80 -10.86
N ASP A 23 0.27 -24.75 -11.17
CA ASP A 23 1.69 -24.81 -11.54
C ASP A 23 2.45 -25.74 -10.57
N SER A 24 2.92 -26.89 -11.10
CA SER A 24 3.36 -28.04 -10.32
C SER A 24 4.86 -28.02 -9.98
N ALA A 25 5.57 -26.96 -10.36
CA ALA A 25 6.96 -26.80 -9.96
C ALA A 25 7.09 -26.79 -8.43
N PRO A 26 8.17 -27.31 -7.84
CA PRO A 26 8.44 -27.12 -6.41
C PRO A 26 8.56 -25.63 -6.06
N LEU A 27 8.04 -25.22 -4.90
CA LEU A 27 8.30 -23.88 -4.37
C LEU A 27 9.77 -23.78 -3.88
N PRO A 28 10.47 -22.66 -4.08
CA PRO A 28 11.76 -22.40 -3.44
C PRO A 28 11.65 -22.40 -1.91
N ASP A 29 12.80 -22.38 -1.22
CA ASP A 29 12.86 -22.14 0.22
C ASP A 29 12.19 -20.80 0.55
N GLY A 30 11.25 -20.83 1.50
CA GLY A 30 10.41 -19.67 1.82
C GLY A 30 9.21 -20.01 2.69
N LEU A 31 8.52 -18.97 3.12
CA LEU A 31 7.26 -19.05 3.86
C LEU A 31 6.14 -18.60 2.93
N TYR A 32 5.10 -19.42 2.81
CA TYR A 32 4.01 -19.16 1.87
C TYR A 32 2.64 -19.29 2.55
N ALA A 33 1.66 -18.60 1.99
CA ALA A 33 0.24 -18.76 2.29
C ALA A 33 -0.48 -19.19 1.01
N GLU A 34 -1.11 -20.37 1.04
CA GLU A 34 -1.98 -20.86 -0.01
C GLU A 34 -3.42 -20.48 0.32
N PHE A 35 -4.08 -19.79 -0.61
CA PHE A 35 -5.47 -19.38 -0.51
C PHE A 35 -6.32 -20.25 -1.42
N THR A 36 -7.29 -20.95 -0.84
CA THR A 36 -8.31 -21.69 -1.60
C THR A 36 -9.59 -20.86 -1.68
N THR A 37 -10.12 -20.69 -2.88
CA THR A 37 -11.37 -19.95 -3.16
C THR A 37 -12.25 -20.73 -4.14
N PRO A 38 -13.55 -20.41 -4.28
CA PRO A 38 -14.40 -20.96 -5.33
C PRO A 38 -13.92 -20.67 -6.76
N ARG A 39 -12.97 -19.73 -6.93
CA ARG A 39 -12.42 -19.30 -8.23
C ARG A 39 -11.08 -19.95 -8.56
N GLY A 40 -10.57 -20.80 -7.68
CA GLY A 40 -9.26 -21.42 -7.79
C GLY A 40 -8.37 -21.15 -6.59
N VAL A 41 -7.13 -21.63 -6.70
CA VAL A 41 -6.11 -21.54 -5.66
C VAL A 41 -5.02 -20.55 -6.11
N PHE A 42 -4.55 -19.73 -5.19
CA PHE A 42 -3.38 -18.89 -5.42
C PHE A 42 -2.41 -18.96 -4.22
N THR A 43 -1.13 -18.73 -4.47
CA THR A 43 -0.07 -18.83 -3.46
C THR A 43 0.65 -17.51 -3.32
N VAL A 44 0.83 -17.06 -2.08
CA VAL A 44 1.54 -15.83 -1.72
C VAL A 44 2.82 -16.18 -0.96
N GLU A 45 3.96 -15.69 -1.42
CA GLU A 45 5.21 -15.70 -0.65
C GLU A 45 5.16 -14.59 0.41
N LEU A 46 5.44 -14.95 1.66
CA LEU A 46 5.44 -14.06 2.81
C LEU A 46 6.86 -13.53 3.08
N GLN A 47 6.98 -12.23 3.30
CA GLN A 47 8.25 -11.51 3.48
C GLN A 47 8.73 -11.56 4.95
N TYR A 48 8.79 -12.75 5.53
CA TYR A 48 8.99 -12.98 6.97
C TYR A 48 10.34 -12.51 7.53
N THR A 49 11.33 -12.27 6.68
CA THR A 49 12.63 -11.69 7.06
C THR A 49 12.62 -10.15 7.08
N ARG A 50 11.69 -9.52 6.36
CA ARG A 50 11.61 -8.06 6.18
C ARG A 50 10.42 -7.44 6.91
N ALA A 51 9.37 -8.21 7.14
CA ALA A 51 8.19 -7.85 7.94
C ALA A 51 7.83 -9.00 8.92
N PRO A 52 8.75 -9.35 9.84
CA PRO A 52 8.57 -10.49 10.74
C PRO A 52 7.37 -10.36 11.68
N LEU A 53 7.08 -9.19 12.24
CA LEU A 53 5.92 -9.01 13.13
C LEU A 53 4.61 -9.23 12.37
N THR A 54 4.50 -8.65 11.18
CA THR A 54 3.33 -8.73 10.31
C THR A 54 3.12 -10.17 9.85
N CYS A 55 4.19 -10.85 9.44
CA CYS A 55 4.13 -12.26 9.07
C CYS A 55 3.78 -13.16 10.26
N ALA A 56 4.36 -12.93 11.45
CA ALA A 56 4.04 -13.69 12.66
C ALA A 56 2.56 -13.52 13.06
N SER A 57 2.03 -12.30 12.93
CA SER A 57 0.61 -12.01 13.15
C SER A 57 -0.29 -12.82 12.21
N PHE A 58 -0.03 -12.72 10.90
CA PHE A 58 -0.83 -13.37 9.88
C PHE A 58 -0.77 -14.89 9.98
N VAL A 59 0.43 -15.44 10.07
CA VAL A 59 0.68 -16.88 10.15
C VAL A 59 0.10 -17.47 11.42
N GLY A 60 0.28 -16.80 12.57
CA GLY A 60 -0.26 -17.29 13.84
C GLY A 60 -1.78 -17.31 13.85
N ARG A 61 -2.43 -16.34 13.20
CA ARG A 61 -3.89 -16.32 12.99
C ARG A 61 -4.35 -17.41 12.03
N ALA A 62 -3.59 -17.68 10.97
CA ALA A 62 -3.89 -18.74 10.00
C ALA A 62 -3.71 -20.16 10.57
N GLU A 63 -2.75 -20.35 11.49
CA GLU A 63 -2.48 -21.64 12.14
C GLU A 63 -3.24 -21.82 13.47
N GLY A 64 -3.83 -20.75 14.02
CA GLY A 64 -4.52 -20.76 15.32
C GLY A 64 -3.60 -20.68 16.55
N THR A 65 -2.30 -20.42 16.35
CA THR A 65 -1.32 -20.20 17.43
C THR A 65 -1.34 -18.78 17.98
N LEU A 66 -2.07 -17.87 17.33
CA LEU A 66 -2.31 -16.50 17.77
C LEU A 66 -3.76 -16.11 17.51
N ALA A 67 -4.45 -15.64 18.56
CA ALA A 67 -5.81 -15.11 18.46
C ALA A 67 -6.78 -16.06 17.70
N ALA A 68 -6.81 -17.35 18.08
CA ALA A 68 -7.77 -18.32 17.55
C ALA A 68 -9.22 -17.86 17.79
N ARG A 69 -10.17 -18.46 17.05
CA ARG A 69 -11.61 -18.28 17.29
C ARG A 69 -12.00 -18.75 18.70
N PRO A 70 -13.13 -18.27 19.26
CA PRO A 70 -13.65 -18.77 20.53
C PRO A 70 -13.87 -20.29 20.57
N ASP A 71 -14.16 -20.90 19.42
CA ASP A 71 -14.34 -22.34 19.25
C ASP A 71 -13.02 -23.13 19.04
N GLY A 72 -11.87 -22.46 19.15
CA GLY A 72 -10.54 -23.05 19.03
C GLY A 72 -10.03 -23.23 17.59
N ARG A 73 -10.82 -22.90 16.56
CA ARG A 73 -10.36 -22.96 15.17
C ARG A 73 -9.41 -21.80 14.83
N PRO A 74 -8.58 -21.94 13.77
CA PRO A 74 -7.78 -20.82 13.28
C PRO A 74 -8.63 -19.59 12.95
N PHE A 75 -8.08 -18.40 13.18
CA PHE A 75 -8.81 -17.13 13.14
C PHE A 75 -9.52 -16.89 11.80
N PHE A 76 -8.85 -17.17 10.67
CA PHE A 76 -9.41 -16.89 9.34
C PHE A 76 -10.47 -17.91 8.89
N THR A 77 -10.76 -18.94 9.68
CA THR A 77 -11.79 -19.94 9.35
C THR A 77 -13.16 -19.28 9.18
N GLY A 78 -13.84 -19.58 8.08
CA GLY A 78 -15.19 -19.08 7.78
C GLY A 78 -15.26 -17.62 7.33
N LEU A 79 -14.13 -16.98 7.06
CA LEU A 79 -14.11 -15.63 6.50
C LEU A 79 -14.39 -15.63 4.99
N ARG A 80 -14.70 -14.42 4.49
CA ARG A 80 -15.06 -14.14 3.10
C ARG A 80 -14.31 -12.92 2.58
N TRP A 81 -14.17 -12.83 1.26
CA TRP A 81 -13.78 -11.60 0.59
C TRP A 81 -14.93 -10.59 0.65
N TYR A 82 -15.01 -9.80 1.74
CA TYR A 82 -16.15 -8.92 1.98
C TYR A 82 -16.11 -7.63 1.14
N ARG A 83 -14.95 -7.28 0.57
CA ARG A 83 -14.80 -6.09 -0.28
C ARG A 83 -13.95 -6.39 -1.50
N VAL A 84 -14.51 -6.15 -2.67
CA VAL A 84 -13.83 -6.24 -3.97
C VAL A 84 -14.01 -4.92 -4.71
N VAL A 85 -12.90 -4.26 -5.04
CA VAL A 85 -12.89 -3.03 -5.84
C VAL A 85 -12.10 -3.30 -7.11
N PRO A 86 -12.77 -3.47 -8.27
CA PRO A 86 -12.12 -3.77 -9.54
C PRO A 86 -11.00 -2.78 -9.87
N GLY A 87 -9.85 -3.30 -10.30
CA GLY A 87 -8.66 -2.50 -10.60
C GLY A 87 -7.99 -1.84 -9.38
N PHE A 88 -8.38 -2.22 -8.16
CA PHE A 88 -7.77 -1.71 -6.94
C PHE A 88 -7.35 -2.84 -5.99
N VAL A 89 -8.29 -3.43 -5.24
CA VAL A 89 -7.98 -4.44 -4.20
C VAL A 89 -9.13 -5.43 -4.00
N ILE A 90 -8.78 -6.62 -3.50
CA ILE A 90 -9.68 -7.55 -2.80
C ILE A 90 -9.29 -7.58 -1.32
N GLN A 91 -10.26 -7.56 -0.40
CA GLN A 91 -10.00 -7.39 1.03
C GLN A 91 -10.80 -8.39 1.87
N SER A 92 -10.15 -8.92 2.92
CA SER A 92 -10.66 -9.92 3.85
C SER A 92 -10.05 -9.72 5.25
N GLY A 93 -10.33 -10.62 6.19
CA GLY A 93 -9.75 -10.64 7.53
C GLY A 93 -10.59 -9.98 8.63
N ASP A 94 -11.82 -9.55 8.33
CA ASP A 94 -12.79 -9.03 9.31
C ASP A 94 -13.83 -10.11 9.68
N PRO A 95 -13.84 -10.61 10.93
CA PRO A 95 -14.81 -11.60 11.40
C PRO A 95 -16.25 -11.08 11.51
N THR A 96 -16.46 -9.76 11.51
CA THR A 96 -17.78 -9.13 11.59
C THR A 96 -18.46 -8.98 10.23
N LYS A 97 -17.73 -9.23 9.13
CA LYS A 97 -18.23 -9.07 7.75
C LYS A 97 -18.58 -10.41 7.08
N THR A 98 -19.02 -11.38 7.88
CA THR A 98 -19.58 -12.63 7.38
C THR A 98 -21.01 -12.39 6.89
N THR A 99 -21.39 -12.93 5.73
CA THR A 99 -22.78 -12.81 5.21
C THR A 99 -23.70 -13.94 5.68
N GLY A 100 -23.32 -14.63 6.78
CA GLY A 100 -24.09 -15.71 7.41
C GLY A 100 -24.91 -15.23 8.62
N THR A 101 -25.81 -16.09 9.12
CA THR A 101 -26.79 -15.81 10.20
C THR A 101 -26.22 -15.46 11.57
N GLU A 102 -24.91 -15.51 11.76
CA GLU A 102 -24.25 -15.09 12.99
C GLU A 102 -23.09 -14.17 12.60
N PRO A 103 -23.24 -12.83 12.66
CA PRO A 103 -22.07 -12.00 12.87
C PRO A 103 -21.41 -12.52 14.15
N ASP A 104 -20.11 -12.82 14.11
CA ASP A 104 -19.38 -13.18 15.31
C ASP A 104 -19.37 -11.93 16.23
N THR A 105 -20.38 -11.82 17.10
CA THR A 105 -20.58 -10.67 17.99
C THR A 105 -19.53 -10.63 19.09
N ASP A 106 -18.71 -11.67 19.22
CA ASP A 106 -17.43 -11.64 19.94
C ASP A 106 -16.37 -10.93 19.08
N ALA A 107 -16.59 -9.63 18.83
CA ALA A 107 -15.67 -8.70 18.16
C ALA A 107 -14.37 -8.44 18.99
N GLY A 108 -13.76 -9.50 19.51
CA GLY A 108 -12.96 -9.50 20.73
C GLY A 108 -11.49 -9.87 20.57
N HIS A 109 -10.93 -9.92 19.36
CA HIS A 109 -9.48 -10.09 19.20
C HIS A 109 -8.78 -9.06 18.28
N PRO A 110 -9.09 -7.74 18.35
CA PRO A 110 -8.15 -6.75 17.84
C PRO A 110 -6.91 -6.84 18.74
N LEU A 111 -5.87 -7.48 18.21
CA LEU A 111 -4.53 -7.44 18.76
C LEU A 111 -3.76 -6.45 17.89
N PRO A 112 -3.95 -5.13 18.10
CA PRO A 112 -3.35 -4.13 17.24
C PRO A 112 -1.83 -4.20 17.35
N PHE A 113 -1.14 -3.99 16.23
CA PHE A 113 0.31 -3.98 16.20
C PHE A 113 0.90 -2.92 15.28
N PRO A 114 2.16 -2.49 15.54
CA PRO A 114 2.84 -1.49 14.74
C PRO A 114 2.99 -1.85 13.27
N ASP A 115 3.09 -0.85 12.39
CA ASP A 115 3.45 -1.07 10.99
C ASP A 115 4.90 -1.51 10.83
N GLU A 116 5.16 -2.38 9.85
CA GLU A 116 6.50 -2.68 9.35
C GLU A 116 6.63 -2.25 7.89
N PHE A 117 7.48 -1.25 7.65
CA PHE A 117 7.85 -0.82 6.32
C PHE A 117 9.32 -1.17 6.08
N ALA A 118 9.62 -1.81 4.95
CA ALA A 118 10.97 -2.13 4.54
C ALA A 118 11.27 -1.54 3.14
N PRO A 119 12.51 -1.10 2.87
CA PRO A 119 12.94 -0.72 1.53
C PRO A 119 12.54 -1.77 0.51
N GLY A 120 11.91 -1.38 -0.60
CA GLY A 120 11.52 -2.29 -1.68
C GLY A 120 10.18 -3.03 -1.48
N LEU A 121 9.55 -3.01 -0.30
CA LEU A 121 8.19 -3.53 -0.12
C LEU A 121 7.16 -2.46 -0.50
N ARG A 122 6.59 -2.58 -1.70
CA ARG A 122 5.74 -1.55 -2.33
C ARG A 122 4.53 -2.16 -3.04
N HIS A 123 3.53 -1.33 -3.29
CA HIS A 123 2.32 -1.66 -4.04
C HIS A 123 2.50 -1.41 -5.55
N ASP A 124 3.54 -1.97 -6.14
CA ASP A 124 4.00 -1.68 -7.50
C ASP A 124 3.41 -2.62 -8.57
N ALA A 125 2.67 -3.65 -8.15
CA ALA A 125 2.08 -4.67 -9.02
C ALA A 125 0.72 -5.14 -8.51
N ALA A 126 0.03 -5.96 -9.31
CA ALA A 126 -1.05 -6.81 -8.81
C ALA A 126 -0.48 -7.97 -7.97
N GLY A 127 -1.28 -8.50 -7.06
CA GLY A 127 -0.93 -9.63 -6.20
C GLY A 127 -0.04 -9.27 -5.01
N ILE A 128 0.08 -8.00 -4.63
CA ILE A 128 0.78 -7.57 -3.43
C ILE A 128 -0.15 -7.72 -2.23
N LEU A 129 0.27 -8.50 -1.23
CA LEU A 129 -0.45 -8.72 0.03
C LEU A 129 -0.02 -7.67 1.07
N SER A 130 -0.99 -6.97 1.64
CA SER A 130 -0.75 -5.89 2.61
C SER A 130 -1.84 -5.78 3.66
N MET A 131 -1.50 -5.21 4.82
CA MET A 131 -2.43 -4.99 5.92
C MET A 131 -3.41 -3.83 5.64
N ALA A 132 -4.69 -4.05 5.88
CA ALA A 132 -5.64 -2.95 6.03
C ALA A 132 -5.57 -2.40 7.45
N ASN A 133 -5.63 -1.07 7.59
CA ASN A 133 -5.54 -0.39 8.89
C ASN A 133 -6.33 0.92 8.88
N GLY A 134 -6.53 1.50 10.06
CA GLY A 134 -7.21 2.79 10.28
C GLY A 134 -6.25 3.98 10.41
N GLY A 135 -4.97 3.81 10.09
CA GLY A 135 -3.89 4.75 10.35
C GLY A 135 -2.67 4.06 10.97
N PRO A 136 -1.60 4.83 11.28
CA PRO A 136 -0.35 4.27 11.76
C PRO A 136 -0.52 3.37 12.98
N ASP A 137 0.14 2.22 12.97
CA ASP A 137 0.20 1.23 14.06
C ASP A 137 -1.17 0.69 14.52
N THR A 138 -2.11 0.59 13.58
CA THR A 138 -3.44 0.00 13.82
C THR A 138 -3.68 -1.28 13.02
N ASN A 139 -2.61 -1.97 12.61
CA ASN A 139 -2.75 -3.26 11.94
C ASN A 139 -3.40 -4.27 12.87
N SER A 140 -4.25 -5.12 12.31
CA SER A 140 -5.03 -6.12 13.04
C SER A 140 -5.05 -7.42 12.22
N SER A 141 -6.22 -7.96 11.88
CA SER A 141 -6.38 -9.14 11.06
C SER A 141 -6.76 -8.85 9.61
N GLU A 142 -7.24 -7.65 9.32
CA GLU A 142 -7.67 -7.29 7.97
C GLU A 142 -6.49 -7.12 7.01
N PHE A 143 -6.61 -7.71 5.83
CA PHE A 143 -5.59 -7.65 4.79
C PHE A 143 -6.25 -7.50 3.43
N PHE A 144 -5.47 -7.05 2.44
CA PHE A 144 -5.91 -6.97 1.05
C PHE A 144 -4.82 -7.47 0.10
N LEU A 145 -5.25 -7.92 -1.09
CA LEU A 145 -4.38 -8.09 -2.24
C LEU A 145 -4.69 -7.03 -3.30
N THR A 146 -3.64 -6.47 -3.92
CA THR A 146 -3.79 -5.52 -5.02
C THR A 146 -4.23 -6.21 -6.32
N LEU A 147 -5.10 -5.55 -7.09
CA LEU A 147 -5.48 -5.96 -8.45
C LEU A 147 -4.76 -5.15 -9.54
N ALA A 148 -4.05 -4.10 -9.15
CA ALA A 148 -3.23 -3.24 -10.01
C ALA A 148 -2.19 -2.50 -9.14
N PRO A 149 -1.15 -1.88 -9.73
CA PRO A 149 -0.25 -0.99 -9.00
C PRO A 149 -1.02 0.14 -8.29
N VAL A 150 -0.76 0.33 -6.99
CA VAL A 150 -1.39 1.35 -6.13
C VAL A 150 -0.40 1.99 -5.17
N ASN A 151 0.66 2.57 -5.74
CA ASN A 151 1.76 3.24 -5.03
C ASN A 151 1.31 4.26 -3.97
N ARG A 152 0.14 4.87 -4.15
CA ARG A 152 -0.45 5.78 -3.15
C ARG A 152 -0.63 5.16 -1.76
N LEU A 153 -0.62 3.83 -1.63
CA LEU A 153 -0.71 3.09 -0.36
C LEU A 153 0.65 2.82 0.29
N ASN A 154 1.77 3.08 -0.40
CA ASN A 154 3.11 2.92 0.16
C ASN A 154 3.28 3.77 1.41
N TYR A 155 3.91 3.21 2.44
CA TYR A 155 4.09 3.84 3.76
C TYR A 155 2.79 4.23 4.48
N LEU A 156 1.65 3.72 4.03
CA LEU A 156 0.37 3.76 4.75
C LEU A 156 -0.09 2.36 5.17
N HIS A 157 0.19 1.37 4.33
CA HIS A 157 -0.18 -0.03 4.55
C HIS A 157 1.06 -0.92 4.46
N ALA A 158 1.28 -1.76 5.48
CA ALA A 158 2.45 -2.63 5.56
C ALA A 158 2.32 -3.77 4.54
N VAL A 159 3.21 -3.82 3.56
CA VAL A 159 3.30 -4.93 2.60
C VAL A 159 4.06 -6.07 3.26
N PHE A 160 3.53 -7.29 3.16
CA PHE A 160 4.15 -8.46 3.79
C PHE A 160 4.10 -9.72 2.93
N GLY A 161 3.63 -9.64 1.68
CA GLY A 161 3.72 -10.77 0.76
C GLY A 161 3.46 -10.41 -0.70
N ARG A 162 3.74 -11.36 -1.59
CA ARG A 162 3.51 -11.26 -3.03
C ARG A 162 3.02 -12.58 -3.61
N THR A 163 2.02 -12.51 -4.47
CA THR A 163 1.47 -13.68 -5.18
C THR A 163 2.51 -14.22 -6.15
N VAL A 164 2.82 -15.52 -6.01
CA VAL A 164 3.79 -16.25 -6.83
C VAL A 164 3.13 -17.29 -7.73
N ARG A 165 1.87 -17.68 -7.46
CA ARG A 165 1.04 -18.57 -8.30
C ARG A 165 -0.41 -18.13 -8.28
N GLY A 166 -1.13 -18.33 -9.37
CA GLY A 166 -2.56 -18.03 -9.47
C GLY A 166 -2.89 -16.54 -9.47
N LEU A 167 -2.05 -15.70 -10.08
CA LEU A 167 -2.30 -14.25 -10.17
C LEU A 167 -3.61 -13.94 -10.92
N ASP A 168 -3.95 -14.76 -11.91
CA ASP A 168 -5.18 -14.70 -12.70
C ASP A 168 -6.44 -15.04 -11.89
N VAL A 169 -6.31 -15.82 -10.80
CA VAL A 169 -7.42 -16.12 -9.88
C VAL A 169 -7.87 -14.85 -9.16
N LEU A 170 -6.96 -13.93 -8.83
CA LEU A 170 -7.29 -12.72 -8.07
C LEU A 170 -8.33 -11.85 -8.75
N ALA A 171 -8.25 -11.73 -10.08
CA ALA A 171 -9.18 -10.93 -10.87
C ALA A 171 -10.58 -11.57 -10.97
N GLN A 172 -10.71 -12.85 -10.63
CA GLN A 172 -11.96 -13.61 -10.70
C GLN A 172 -12.72 -13.62 -9.37
N ILE A 173 -12.05 -13.27 -8.27
CA ILE A 173 -12.65 -13.24 -6.93
C ILE A 173 -13.79 -12.24 -6.87
N GLN A 174 -14.93 -12.69 -6.36
CA GLN A 174 -16.13 -11.90 -6.19
C GLN A 174 -16.38 -11.59 -4.71
N GLN A 175 -17.08 -10.48 -4.47
CA GLN A 175 -17.49 -10.13 -3.11
C GLN A 175 -18.40 -11.24 -2.55
N GLY A 176 -18.06 -11.74 -1.37
CA GLY A 176 -18.76 -12.84 -0.71
C GLY A 176 -18.19 -14.22 -0.98
N ASP A 177 -17.20 -14.37 -1.87
CA ASP A 177 -16.50 -15.64 -2.05
C ASP A 177 -15.83 -16.07 -0.73
N ASP A 178 -15.97 -17.36 -0.40
CA ASP A 178 -15.30 -17.98 0.75
C ASP A 178 -13.78 -18.03 0.53
N LEU A 179 -13.01 -18.03 1.64
CA LEU A 179 -11.58 -18.33 1.61
C LEU A 179 -11.18 -19.34 2.68
N ALA A 180 -10.17 -20.13 2.36
CA ALA A 180 -9.39 -20.91 3.31
C ALA A 180 -7.90 -20.60 3.10
N ILE A 181 -7.12 -20.58 4.19
CA ILE A 181 -5.69 -20.25 4.17
C ILE A 181 -4.91 -21.40 4.79
N ALA A 182 -3.90 -21.89 4.08
CA ALA A 182 -2.94 -22.86 4.58
C ALA A 182 -1.52 -22.28 4.54
N ILE A 183 -0.73 -22.47 5.60
CA ILE A 183 0.66 -22.02 5.65
C ILE A 183 1.57 -23.14 5.16
N VAL A 184 2.47 -22.81 4.23
CA VAL A 184 3.46 -23.74 3.67
C VAL A 184 4.86 -23.24 4.00
N ARG A 185 5.69 -24.12 4.57
CA ARG A 185 7.05 -23.82 5.03
C ARG A 185 8.04 -24.69 4.26
N VAL A 186 8.86 -24.06 3.42
CA VAL A 186 9.89 -24.74 2.62
C VAL A 186 11.27 -24.30 3.10
N GLY A 187 12.16 -25.25 3.38
CA GLY A 187 13.49 -24.98 3.91
C GLY A 187 13.54 -24.76 5.43
N SER A 188 14.73 -24.92 5.99
CA SER A 188 14.95 -24.90 7.46
C SER A 188 14.64 -23.55 8.10
N ALA A 189 14.92 -22.44 7.41
CA ALA A 189 14.66 -21.10 7.93
C ALA A 189 13.15 -20.81 8.08
N ALA A 190 12.32 -21.21 7.11
CA ALA A 190 10.87 -21.03 7.19
C ALA A 190 10.22 -21.96 8.21
N GLN A 191 10.76 -23.18 8.37
CA GLN A 191 10.36 -24.13 9.41
C GLN A 191 10.68 -23.62 10.82
N ALA A 192 11.79 -22.89 10.98
CA ALA A 192 12.18 -22.28 12.26
C ALA A 192 11.41 -21.00 12.61
N PHE A 193 10.70 -20.39 11.66
CA PHE A 193 9.95 -19.15 11.89
C PHE A 193 8.75 -19.37 12.81
N LYS A 194 8.82 -18.82 14.03
CA LYS A 194 7.78 -18.92 15.06
C LYS A 194 6.72 -17.84 14.88
N ALA A 195 5.46 -18.25 14.96
CA ALA A 195 4.28 -17.38 14.87
C ALA A 195 3.31 -17.61 16.05
N ASP A 196 3.86 -17.91 17.21
CA ASP A 196 3.10 -18.04 18.47
C ASP A 196 3.00 -16.69 19.21
N ALA A 197 2.19 -16.66 20.27
CA ALA A 197 1.97 -15.47 21.08
C ALA A 197 3.27 -14.88 21.69
N ALA A 198 4.25 -15.72 22.04
CA ALA A 198 5.50 -15.26 22.64
C ALA A 198 6.42 -14.59 21.60
N ALA A 199 6.53 -15.19 20.41
CA ALA A 199 7.26 -14.62 19.29
C ALA A 199 6.63 -13.28 18.86
N PHE A 200 5.30 -13.24 18.72
CA PHE A 200 4.57 -12.01 18.39
C PHE A 200 4.80 -10.90 19.43
N ALA A 201 4.69 -11.21 20.73
CA ALA A 201 4.90 -10.23 21.79
C ALA A 201 6.34 -9.65 21.76
N THR A 202 7.34 -10.50 21.51
CA THR A 202 8.74 -10.09 21.40
C THR A 202 8.97 -9.17 20.20
N LEU A 203 8.46 -9.54 19.02
CA LEU A 203 8.55 -8.73 17.80
C LEU A 203 7.82 -7.40 17.97
N SER A 204 6.63 -7.41 18.58
CA SER A 204 5.82 -6.20 18.82
C SER A 204 6.50 -5.24 19.80
N ALA A 205 7.15 -5.76 20.83
CA ALA A 205 7.93 -4.96 21.78
C ALA A 205 9.16 -4.30 21.13
N ALA A 206 9.78 -4.96 20.16
CA ALA A 206 10.94 -4.45 19.43
C ALA A 206 10.59 -3.48 18.29
N ALA A 207 9.33 -3.44 17.85
CA ALA A 207 8.91 -2.65 16.70
C ALA A 207 8.97 -1.13 16.96
N LYS A 208 9.45 -0.38 15.95
CA LYS A 208 9.52 1.08 15.99
C LYS A 208 8.13 1.68 15.81
N LYS A 209 7.56 2.20 16.90
CA LYS A 209 6.23 2.80 16.90
C LYS A 209 6.21 4.19 16.26
N PHE A 210 5.05 4.56 15.73
CA PHE A 210 4.73 5.87 15.22
C PHE A 210 4.68 6.88 16.37
N SER A 211 5.38 7.99 16.22
CA SER A 211 5.49 9.03 17.26
C SER A 211 5.32 10.45 16.71
N ALA A 212 5.06 10.60 15.42
CA ALA A 212 4.90 11.91 14.78
C ALA A 212 3.50 12.50 15.06
N PRO A 213 3.30 13.82 14.88
CA PRO A 213 1.99 14.45 15.00
C PRO A 213 0.95 13.78 14.10
N ALA A 214 -0.24 13.51 14.63
CA ALA A 214 -1.29 12.86 13.86
C ALA A 214 -1.98 13.83 12.87
N SER A 215 -2.09 15.10 13.24
CA SER A 215 -2.67 16.14 12.40
C SER A 215 -1.61 16.78 11.50
N PRO A 216 -1.97 17.18 10.28
CA PRO A 216 -1.13 18.07 9.48
C PRO A 216 -0.95 19.41 10.19
N GLY A 217 0.14 20.11 9.89
CA GLY A 217 0.44 21.40 10.51
C GLY A 217 1.88 21.87 10.27
N PRO A 218 2.23 23.08 10.74
CA PRO A 218 3.50 23.73 10.43
C PRO A 218 4.74 22.93 10.86
N ALA A 219 4.64 22.19 11.96
CA ALA A 219 5.70 21.32 12.48
C ALA A 219 5.58 19.85 12.02
N ALA A 220 4.48 19.49 11.35
CA ALA A 220 4.23 18.14 10.88
C ALA A 220 4.91 17.89 9.52
N ALA A 221 4.86 16.65 9.03
CA ALA A 221 5.50 16.31 7.76
C ALA A 221 4.76 16.94 6.56
N PHE A 222 3.45 17.09 6.67
CA PHE A 222 2.58 17.72 5.68
C PHE A 222 1.76 18.86 6.30
N ASP A 223 1.53 19.93 5.53
CA ASP A 223 0.62 21.01 5.93
C ASP A 223 -0.20 21.53 4.74
N ASP A 224 -1.47 21.83 5.01
CA ASP A 224 -2.43 22.42 4.09
C ASP A 224 -3.39 23.33 4.89
N PRO A 225 -2.89 24.47 5.40
CA PRO A 225 -3.63 25.30 6.35
C PRO A 225 -4.86 25.97 5.74
N GLN A 226 -4.93 26.08 4.40
CA GLN A 226 -6.09 26.62 3.70
C GLN A 226 -7.06 25.56 3.18
N ASN A 227 -6.86 24.28 3.51
CA ASN A 227 -7.68 23.15 3.05
C ASN A 227 -7.88 23.14 1.53
N LEU A 228 -6.77 23.29 0.79
CA LEU A 228 -6.76 23.24 -0.67
C LEU A 228 -7.08 21.84 -1.20
N LEU A 229 -6.82 20.80 -0.40
CA LEU A 229 -7.20 19.43 -0.72
C LEU A 229 -8.65 19.11 -0.29
N PRO A 230 -9.32 18.13 -0.93
CA PRO A 230 -10.61 17.66 -0.48
C PRO A 230 -10.55 17.19 0.99
N PRO A 231 -11.47 17.62 1.87
CA PRO A 231 -11.42 17.27 3.28
C PRO A 231 -11.88 15.84 3.57
N THR A 232 -12.65 15.24 2.65
CA THR A 232 -13.25 13.91 2.84
C THR A 232 -12.89 12.97 1.68
N PRO A 233 -12.31 11.79 1.98
CA PRO A 233 -11.66 11.43 3.25
C PRO A 233 -10.46 12.36 3.53
N ALA A 234 -9.96 12.40 4.77
CA ALA A 234 -8.94 13.35 5.25
C ALA A 234 -7.58 13.22 4.53
N ARG A 235 -7.45 13.85 3.35
CA ARG A 235 -6.30 13.70 2.45
C ARG A 235 -4.99 14.20 3.05
N ALA A 236 -5.02 15.42 3.60
CA ALA A 236 -3.84 16.03 4.25
C ALA A 236 -3.33 15.17 5.41
N ARG A 237 -4.23 14.55 6.19
CA ARG A 237 -3.86 13.62 7.26
C ARG A 237 -3.18 12.36 6.73
N ALA A 238 -3.68 11.78 5.65
CA ALA A 238 -3.05 10.62 5.01
C ALA A 238 -1.64 10.97 4.48
N PHE A 239 -1.46 12.13 3.85
CA PHE A 239 -0.13 12.58 3.41
C PHE A 239 0.82 12.79 4.58
N ASN A 240 0.34 13.40 5.67
CA ASN A 240 1.13 13.56 6.88
C ASN A 240 1.62 12.21 7.44
N PHE A 241 0.73 11.22 7.53
CA PHE A 241 1.08 9.87 7.95
C PHE A 241 2.09 9.20 7.01
N LYS A 242 1.87 9.28 5.70
CA LYS A 242 2.78 8.71 4.69
C LYS A 242 4.19 9.26 4.89
N LEU A 243 4.35 10.58 4.95
CA LEU A 243 5.67 11.21 5.04
C LEU A 243 6.36 10.95 6.39
N ALA A 244 5.60 10.93 7.48
CA ALA A 244 6.12 10.54 8.79
C ALA A 244 6.56 9.06 8.82
N ASN A 245 5.84 8.18 8.13
CA ASN A 245 6.20 6.77 7.99
C ASN A 245 7.43 6.55 7.10
N VAL A 246 7.59 7.33 6.03
CA VAL A 246 8.81 7.34 5.21
C VAL A 246 10.02 7.68 6.08
N GLU A 247 9.94 8.77 6.85
CA GLU A 247 11.03 9.16 7.76
C GLU A 247 11.28 8.10 8.84
N ARG A 248 10.20 7.55 9.44
CA ARG A 248 10.29 6.47 10.42
C ARG A 248 11.04 5.26 9.88
N ALA A 249 10.74 4.85 8.65
CA ALA A 249 11.24 3.61 8.04
C ALA A 249 12.61 3.77 7.37
N THR A 250 12.91 4.94 6.82
CA THR A 250 14.08 5.15 5.94
C THR A 250 15.06 6.19 6.47
N GLY A 251 14.66 7.02 7.43
CA GLY A 251 15.41 8.20 7.87
C GLY A 251 15.32 9.39 6.92
N VAL A 252 14.76 9.22 5.71
CA VAL A 252 14.64 10.29 4.71
C VAL A 252 13.52 11.25 5.11
N LYS A 253 13.85 12.53 5.22
CA LYS A 253 12.88 13.60 5.53
C LYS A 253 12.30 14.19 4.26
N ILE A 254 11.04 13.88 3.99
CA ILE A 254 10.26 14.57 2.95
C ILE A 254 9.21 15.42 3.65
N ARG A 255 9.07 16.66 3.18
CA ARG A 255 8.10 17.63 3.69
C ARG A 255 7.31 18.21 2.54
N ALA A 256 6.04 18.50 2.78
CA ALA A 256 5.21 19.18 1.79
C ALA A 256 4.32 20.24 2.41
N ARG A 257 4.18 21.37 1.71
CA ARG A 257 3.37 22.51 2.10
C ARG A 257 2.49 22.94 0.93
N LEU A 258 1.20 23.14 1.17
CA LEU A 258 0.32 23.78 0.20
C LEU A 258 -0.04 25.18 0.72
N PHE A 259 0.25 26.19 -0.08
CA PHE A 259 -0.01 27.59 0.24
C PHE A 259 -1.05 28.16 -0.72
N ALA A 260 -1.95 28.98 -0.20
CA ALA A 260 -2.88 29.72 -1.05
C ALA A 260 -2.21 30.83 -1.88
N LYS A 261 -1.06 31.33 -1.44
CA LYS A 261 -0.33 32.47 -2.03
C LYS A 261 1.15 32.17 -2.17
N SER A 262 1.68 32.62 -3.30
CA SER A 262 3.12 32.64 -3.58
C SER A 262 3.85 33.59 -2.63
N PRO A 263 5.14 33.36 -2.33
CA PRO A 263 5.91 34.23 -1.45
C PRO A 263 5.97 35.65 -2.02
N ALA A 264 5.97 36.66 -1.16
CA ALA A 264 6.18 38.03 -1.60
C ALA A 264 7.57 38.18 -2.24
N ALA A 265 7.73 39.14 -3.15
CA ALA A 265 9.02 39.39 -3.82
C ALA A 265 10.19 39.64 -2.84
N ALA A 266 9.92 40.15 -1.63
CA ALA A 266 10.92 40.32 -0.58
C ALA A 266 11.33 39.00 0.09
N GLU A 267 10.43 38.02 0.16
CA GLU A 267 10.69 36.69 0.76
C GLU A 267 11.50 35.79 -0.18
N ASP A 268 11.44 36.05 -1.50
CA ASP A 268 12.19 35.34 -2.54
C ASP A 268 13.07 36.29 -3.37
N ALA A 269 13.68 37.28 -2.71
CA ALA A 269 14.47 38.33 -3.36
C ALA A 269 15.73 37.82 -4.08
N ALA A 270 16.24 36.65 -3.68
CA ALA A 270 17.24 35.88 -4.41
C ALA A 270 16.64 34.54 -4.88
N PRO A 271 17.07 33.99 -6.03
CA PRO A 271 16.53 32.74 -6.55
C PRO A 271 16.53 31.61 -5.52
N GLY A 272 15.33 31.10 -5.20
CA GLY A 272 15.15 29.99 -4.26
C GLY A 272 15.36 30.33 -2.78
N GLN A 273 15.50 31.62 -2.43
CA GLN A 273 15.65 32.08 -1.05
C GLN A 273 14.51 31.59 -0.15
N PHE A 274 13.27 31.69 -0.62
CA PHE A 274 12.10 31.24 0.14
C PHE A 274 12.18 29.73 0.41
N MET A 275 12.42 28.94 -0.64
CA MET A 275 12.47 27.48 -0.53
C MET A 275 13.61 27.02 0.40
N ARG A 276 14.75 27.70 0.36
CA ARG A 276 15.87 27.43 1.28
C ARG A 276 15.49 27.74 2.72
N ALA A 277 14.86 28.88 2.99
CA ALA A 277 14.43 29.26 4.32
C ALA A 277 13.41 28.24 4.88
N LEU A 278 12.45 27.84 4.04
CA LEU A 278 11.48 26.79 4.36
C LEU A 278 12.17 25.45 4.65
N ALA A 279 13.13 25.03 3.82
CA ALA A 279 13.88 23.81 4.05
C ALA A 279 14.67 23.82 5.35
N ARG A 280 15.26 24.96 5.74
CA ARG A 280 15.91 25.13 7.04
C ARG A 280 14.92 25.00 8.19
N GLN A 281 13.80 25.70 8.13
CA GLN A 281 12.74 25.61 9.15
C GLN A 281 12.25 24.17 9.33
N LEU A 282 12.14 23.42 8.23
CA LEU A 282 11.64 22.05 8.24
C LEU A 282 12.73 20.98 8.44
N GLY A 283 13.99 21.40 8.64
CA GLY A 283 15.11 20.51 8.93
C GLY A 283 15.54 19.62 7.75
N THR A 284 15.41 20.13 6.53
CA THR A 284 15.70 19.43 5.26
C THR A 284 16.74 20.17 4.38
N GLU A 285 17.30 21.29 4.86
CA GLU A 285 18.28 22.10 4.10
C GLU A 285 19.47 21.26 3.60
N LYS A 286 20.02 20.37 4.45
CA LYS A 286 21.17 19.52 4.10
C LYS A 286 20.79 18.16 3.52
N SER A 287 19.73 17.53 4.04
CA SER A 287 19.32 16.18 3.68
C SER A 287 17.81 16.04 3.76
N GLY A 288 17.21 15.47 2.72
CA GLY A 288 15.76 15.41 2.52
C GLY A 288 15.29 16.33 1.40
N ALA A 289 13.99 16.61 1.39
CA ALA A 289 13.36 17.43 0.36
C ALA A 289 12.13 18.18 0.89
N VAL A 290 11.83 19.32 0.27
CA VAL A 290 10.58 20.07 0.46
C VAL A 290 9.89 20.28 -0.87
N LEU A 291 8.62 19.87 -0.94
CA LEU A 291 7.69 20.29 -1.98
C LEU A 291 6.81 21.43 -1.45
N ALA A 292 6.66 22.48 -2.25
CA ALA A 292 5.72 23.56 -1.95
C ALA A 292 4.82 23.78 -3.17
N TYR A 293 3.51 23.86 -2.93
CA TYR A 293 2.54 24.27 -3.93
C TYR A 293 2.03 25.68 -3.62
N PHE A 294 1.83 26.49 -4.66
CA PHE A 294 1.27 27.82 -4.55
C PHE A 294 0.03 27.95 -5.44
N ALA A 295 -1.14 28.09 -4.81
CA ALA A 295 -2.42 27.95 -5.50
C ALA A 295 -2.76 29.10 -6.47
N ASP A 296 -2.26 30.31 -6.20
CA ASP A 296 -2.49 31.48 -7.05
C ASP A 296 -1.75 31.40 -8.39
N GLU A 297 -0.54 30.82 -8.38
CA GLU A 297 0.27 30.58 -9.58
C GLU A 297 0.04 29.18 -10.18
N LYS A 298 -0.58 28.27 -9.41
CA LYS A 298 -0.68 26.83 -9.71
C LYS A 298 0.70 26.19 -9.93
N ASP A 299 1.66 26.61 -9.11
CA ASP A 299 3.07 26.27 -9.25
C ASP A 299 3.54 25.31 -8.17
N TRP A 300 4.40 24.35 -8.55
CA TRP A 300 5.07 23.44 -7.63
C TRP A 300 6.56 23.70 -7.63
N ARG A 301 7.14 23.85 -6.43
CA ARG A 301 8.58 24.05 -6.24
C ARG A 301 9.18 22.93 -5.41
N LEU A 302 10.37 22.48 -5.78
CA LEU A 302 11.11 21.41 -5.12
C LEU A 302 12.49 21.89 -4.63
N TRP A 303 12.67 21.87 -3.32
CA TRP A 303 13.98 21.92 -2.67
C TRP A 303 14.51 20.51 -2.45
N LEU A 304 15.78 20.30 -2.79
CA LEU A 304 16.53 19.08 -2.47
C LEU A 304 17.69 19.50 -1.58
N GLY A 305 17.83 18.85 -0.42
CA GLY A 305 19.04 19.01 0.38
C GLY A 305 20.25 18.44 -0.38
N ASP A 306 21.42 19.02 -0.13
CA ASP A 306 22.67 18.71 -0.83
C ASP A 306 22.93 17.19 -0.89
N ASP A 307 22.75 16.48 0.23
CA ASP A 307 22.99 15.04 0.36
C ASP A 307 21.96 14.17 -0.42
N SER A 308 20.83 14.76 -0.80
CA SER A 308 19.74 14.08 -1.51
C SER A 308 19.81 14.22 -3.03
N THR A 309 20.67 15.11 -3.54
CA THR A 309 20.85 15.33 -4.99
C THR A 309 21.30 14.07 -5.72
N THR A 310 22.25 13.32 -5.15
CA THR A 310 22.76 12.06 -5.72
C THR A 310 21.66 11.01 -5.84
N ALA A 311 20.87 10.82 -4.78
CA ALA A 311 19.74 9.88 -4.80
C ALA A 311 18.70 10.30 -5.85
N PHE A 312 18.38 11.59 -5.91
CA PHE A 312 17.41 12.14 -6.87
C PHE A 312 17.81 11.96 -8.34
N LEU A 313 19.10 12.17 -8.64
CA LEU A 313 19.69 11.96 -9.97
C LEU A 313 19.88 10.48 -10.32
N GLY A 314 19.97 9.60 -9.31
CA GLY A 314 20.30 8.18 -9.51
C GLY A 314 21.77 7.93 -9.88
N ARG A 315 22.62 8.95 -9.76
CA ARG A 315 24.08 8.91 -9.95
C ARG A 315 24.73 9.97 -9.06
N SER A 316 26.03 9.83 -8.79
CA SER A 316 26.80 10.86 -8.07
C SER A 316 26.60 12.23 -8.72
N ALA A 317 26.19 13.20 -7.90
CA ALA A 317 26.09 14.60 -8.32
C ALA A 317 27.48 15.23 -8.39
N LEU A 318 27.76 15.95 -9.48
CA LEU A 318 28.98 16.71 -9.69
C LEU A 318 28.68 18.21 -9.58
N PRO A 319 29.65 19.08 -9.24
CA PRO A 319 29.42 20.53 -9.17
C PRO A 319 28.74 21.14 -10.41
N PRO A 320 29.07 20.73 -11.66
CA PRO A 320 28.36 21.23 -12.84
C PRO A 320 26.88 20.85 -12.90
N ASP A 321 26.46 19.73 -12.28
CA ASP A 321 25.05 19.30 -12.27
C ASP A 321 24.16 20.25 -11.46
N LEU A 322 24.75 21.03 -10.54
CA LEU A 322 24.05 21.92 -9.62
C LEU A 322 23.93 23.36 -10.14
N ALA A 323 24.56 23.67 -11.26
CA ALA A 323 24.48 25.00 -11.86
C ALA A 323 23.07 25.30 -12.42
N ASP A 324 22.77 26.58 -12.60
CA ASP A 324 21.50 27.03 -13.19
C ASP A 324 21.34 26.46 -14.60
N GLY A 325 20.16 25.84 -14.85
CA GLY A 325 19.87 25.18 -16.13
C GLY A 325 20.69 23.92 -16.41
N ALA A 326 21.34 23.33 -15.41
CA ALA A 326 22.10 22.10 -15.56
C ALA A 326 21.27 20.83 -15.27
N ALA A 327 21.93 19.67 -15.23
CA ALA A 327 21.31 18.36 -15.14
C ALA A 327 20.33 18.18 -13.96
N LEU A 328 20.53 18.85 -12.83
CA LEU A 328 19.57 18.81 -11.73
C LEU A 328 18.26 19.53 -12.07
N HIS A 329 18.31 20.64 -12.81
CA HIS A 329 17.13 21.35 -13.27
C HIS A 329 16.34 20.48 -14.26
N ASP A 330 17.01 19.91 -15.27
CA ASP A 330 16.39 18.97 -16.22
C ASP A 330 15.74 17.77 -15.50
N ALA A 331 16.41 17.22 -14.49
CA ALA A 331 15.87 16.10 -13.71
C ALA A 331 14.63 16.49 -12.89
N LYS A 332 14.55 17.73 -12.41
CA LYS A 332 13.35 18.26 -11.73
C LYS A 332 12.22 18.47 -12.71
N ASP A 333 12.49 19.00 -13.90
CA ASP A 333 11.48 19.19 -14.95
C ASP A 333 10.87 17.87 -15.41
N ILE A 334 11.72 16.85 -15.64
CA ILE A 334 11.26 15.48 -15.95
C ILE A 334 10.40 14.92 -14.81
N TYR A 335 10.82 15.15 -13.56
CA TYR A 335 10.08 14.72 -12.38
C TYR A 335 8.68 15.36 -12.30
N PHE A 336 8.58 16.68 -12.48
CA PHE A 336 7.31 17.39 -12.48
C PHE A 336 6.42 16.96 -13.65
N ALA A 337 6.97 16.86 -14.86
CA ALA A 337 6.24 16.44 -16.05
C ALA A 337 5.68 15.01 -15.91
N ALA A 338 6.45 14.08 -15.34
CA ALA A 338 5.99 12.70 -15.11
C ALA A 338 4.85 12.65 -14.09
N ALA A 339 4.97 13.36 -12.96
CA ALA A 339 3.92 13.42 -11.95
C ALA A 339 2.64 14.10 -12.48
N GLN A 340 2.80 15.13 -13.31
CA GLN A 340 1.72 15.80 -14.01
C GLN A 340 0.96 14.84 -14.93
N ALA A 341 1.67 14.11 -15.79
CA ALA A 341 1.07 13.12 -16.68
C ALA A 341 0.33 12.01 -15.94
N GLU A 342 0.85 11.55 -14.79
CA GLU A 342 0.16 10.58 -13.94
C GLU A 342 -1.13 11.14 -13.35
N ALA A 343 -1.10 12.37 -12.81
CA ALA A 343 -2.27 13.04 -12.27
C ALA A 343 -3.35 13.26 -13.33
N ASP A 344 -2.97 13.70 -14.53
CA ASP A 344 -3.87 13.88 -15.68
C ASP A 344 -4.55 12.56 -16.07
N ALA A 345 -3.76 11.49 -16.20
CA ALA A 345 -4.29 10.17 -16.53
C ALA A 345 -5.26 9.64 -15.45
N MET A 346 -4.95 9.83 -14.17
CA MET A 346 -5.81 9.43 -13.07
C MET A 346 -7.10 10.26 -13.01
N PHE A 347 -7.01 11.57 -13.21
CA PHE A 347 -8.16 12.47 -13.18
C PHE A 347 -9.11 12.19 -14.35
N ALA A 348 -8.57 12.00 -15.55
CA ALA A 348 -9.36 11.62 -16.74
C ALA A 348 -10.10 10.29 -16.53
N ARG A 349 -9.45 9.29 -15.89
CA ARG A 349 -10.11 8.03 -15.52
C ARG A 349 -11.26 8.26 -14.54
N GLN A 350 -11.05 9.10 -13.52
CA GLN A 350 -12.10 9.43 -12.55
C GLN A 350 -13.29 10.12 -13.21
N GLN A 351 -13.04 11.12 -14.07
CA GLN A 351 -14.09 11.81 -14.83
C GLN A 351 -14.89 10.84 -15.71
N LYS A 352 -14.21 9.92 -16.40
CA LYS A 352 -14.86 8.91 -17.24
C LYS A 352 -15.73 7.94 -16.45
N SER A 353 -15.32 7.58 -15.23
CA SER A 353 -16.05 6.64 -14.37
C SER A 353 -17.15 7.29 -13.53
N ALA A 354 -17.09 8.61 -13.34
CA ALA A 354 -17.98 9.34 -12.46
C ALA A 354 -19.35 9.58 -13.13
N PRO A 355 -20.46 9.44 -12.38
CA PRO A 355 -21.76 9.94 -12.81
C PRO A 355 -21.71 11.43 -13.21
N PRO A 356 -22.57 11.88 -14.15
CA PRO A 356 -22.59 13.29 -14.58
C PRO A 356 -22.79 14.30 -13.44
N ASP A 357 -23.54 13.94 -12.40
CA ASP A 357 -23.84 14.74 -11.21
C ASP A 357 -22.75 14.67 -10.13
N GLN A 358 -21.71 13.83 -10.31
CA GLN A 358 -20.67 13.54 -9.31
C GLN A 358 -19.27 13.68 -9.89
N GLN A 359 -19.07 14.62 -10.81
CA GLN A 359 -17.77 14.88 -11.40
C GLN A 359 -16.74 15.32 -10.35
N PRO A 360 -15.48 14.85 -10.44
CA PRO A 360 -14.46 15.17 -9.45
C PRO A 360 -14.14 16.68 -9.47
N PRO A 361 -14.07 17.35 -8.31
CA PRO A 361 -13.82 18.79 -8.24
C PRO A 361 -12.35 19.12 -8.56
N PRO A 362 -12.00 20.38 -8.88
CA PRO A 362 -10.61 20.79 -9.12
C PRO A 362 -9.64 20.45 -7.97
N ALA A 363 -10.09 20.52 -6.71
CA ALA A 363 -9.29 20.11 -5.55
C ALA A 363 -8.86 18.63 -5.62
N GLN A 364 -9.66 17.77 -6.24
CA GLN A 364 -9.31 16.36 -6.45
C GLN A 364 -8.12 16.21 -7.39
N TYR A 365 -7.98 17.09 -8.39
CA TYR A 365 -6.82 17.09 -9.27
C TYR A 365 -5.54 17.45 -8.51
N LEU A 366 -5.56 18.51 -7.70
CA LEU A 366 -4.43 18.89 -6.84
C LEU A 366 -4.02 17.76 -5.88
N LYS A 367 -5.00 17.02 -5.35
CA LYS A 367 -4.75 15.81 -4.55
C LYS A 367 -4.00 14.76 -5.35
N LEU A 368 -4.40 14.48 -6.60
CA LEU A 368 -3.75 13.47 -7.45
C LEU A 368 -2.33 13.88 -7.83
N GLN A 369 -2.12 15.17 -8.11
CA GLN A 369 -0.80 15.73 -8.36
C GLN A 369 0.09 15.61 -7.12
N THR A 370 -0.43 15.93 -5.93
CA THR A 370 0.27 15.74 -4.65
C THR A 370 0.66 14.28 -4.45
N ASP A 371 -0.25 13.31 -4.68
CA ASP A 371 0.07 11.87 -4.61
C ASP A 371 1.23 11.50 -5.52
N ALA A 372 1.14 11.84 -6.81
CA ALA A 372 2.12 11.48 -7.83
C ALA A 372 3.50 12.08 -7.51
N LEU A 373 3.55 13.35 -7.10
CA LEU A 373 4.78 14.02 -6.71
C LEU A 373 5.43 13.36 -5.49
N LEU A 374 4.65 13.09 -4.43
CA LEU A 374 5.19 12.47 -3.22
C LEU A 374 5.65 11.04 -3.48
N ASP A 375 4.88 10.23 -4.21
CA ASP A 375 5.25 8.85 -4.52
C ASP A 375 6.51 8.78 -5.39
N ALA A 376 6.62 9.64 -6.41
CA ALA A 376 7.82 9.73 -7.24
C ALA A 376 9.04 10.21 -6.43
N LEU A 377 8.88 11.17 -5.52
CA LEU A 377 9.96 11.67 -4.68
C LEU A 377 10.43 10.60 -3.67
N ILE A 378 9.49 9.89 -3.04
CA ILE A 378 9.78 8.73 -2.19
C ILE A 378 10.53 7.66 -3.00
N SER A 379 10.11 7.37 -4.23
CA SER A 379 10.80 6.38 -5.07
C SER A 379 12.22 6.80 -5.46
N LYS A 380 12.49 8.11 -5.57
CA LYS A 380 13.82 8.65 -5.89
C LYS A 380 14.74 8.69 -4.66
N LEU A 381 14.21 9.04 -3.49
CA LEU A 381 15.03 9.31 -2.30
C LEU A 381 15.11 8.14 -1.32
N ALA A 382 14.07 7.31 -1.22
CA ALA A 382 14.10 6.18 -0.29
C ALA A 382 15.08 5.10 -0.78
N PRO A 383 15.79 4.42 0.14
CA PRO A 383 16.57 3.24 -0.20
C PRO A 383 15.74 2.21 -0.99
N ARG A 384 16.39 1.54 -1.95
CA ARG A 384 15.75 0.55 -2.80
C ARG A 384 15.75 -0.82 -2.15
#